data_AF-A0A2I0SZY1-F1
#
_entry.id   AF-A0A2I0SZY1-F1
#
_cell.length_a   1.000
_cell.length_b   1.000
_cell.length_c   1.000
_cell.angle_alpha   90.00
_cell.angle_beta   90.00
_cell.angle_gamma   90.00
#
_symmetry.space_group_name_H-M   'P 1'
#
loop_
_entity.id
_entity.type
_entity.pdbx_description
1 polymer ?
#
loop_
_entity_poly.entity_id
_entity_poly.type
_entity_poly.pdbx_seq_one_letter_code
_entity_poly.pdbx_strand_id
1 'polypeptide(L)'
;MGSIYKEYFNTDKIREHYNYTKEGSESSSTTSRWVVSILIVVLCCFIVLENLLVLISVCRNKKFHSAMYIFIGNLAFSDLLAGLAFMANILLSGATTFNLTPVQWFVREGTAFATLAASVFSLLAIAIERHVAITKVKVYSSDKNCRMVLLIGACWVIAAAIGSLPIMGWNCMSDLRDCSTVLPLYSKRYILFVITIFTLILLAIVGLYGRIYCIPSSSAGCPPSSSSSWTPPARCGPVGSFIRRTIFLPSPPSTRPPTPSSTP
;
A
#
# COMPACT_ATOMS: atom_id res chain seq x y z
N MET A 1 -21.67 -17.69 26.86
CA MET A 1 -21.03 -17.65 25.52
C MET A 1 -21.97 -17.96 24.36
N GLY A 2 -22.98 -18.83 24.48
CA GLY A 2 -23.84 -19.22 23.35
C GLY A 2 -24.70 -18.11 22.70
N SER A 3 -24.99 -17.00 23.39
CA SER A 3 -25.81 -15.90 22.84
C SER A 3 -25.09 -15.09 21.77
N ILE A 4 -23.80 -14.79 21.97
CA ILE A 4 -23.01 -13.98 21.04
C ILE A 4 -22.85 -14.72 19.71
N TYR A 5 -22.48 -16.00 19.72
CA TYR A 5 -22.35 -16.77 18.48
C TYR A 5 -23.67 -16.83 17.69
N LYS A 6 -24.82 -16.95 18.37
CA LYS A 6 -26.12 -16.92 17.69
C LYS A 6 -26.36 -15.63 16.92
N GLU A 7 -25.93 -14.48 17.44
CA GLU A 7 -26.05 -13.19 16.73
C GLU A 7 -25.16 -13.13 15.49
N TYR A 8 -23.93 -13.67 15.57
CA TYR A 8 -22.96 -13.67 14.48
C TYR A 8 -23.31 -14.62 13.32
N PHE A 9 -24.10 -15.65 13.59
CA PHE A 9 -24.64 -16.57 12.58
C PHE A 9 -26.06 -16.21 12.13
N ASN A 10 -26.70 -15.20 12.74
CA ASN A 10 -28.04 -14.79 12.36
C ASN A 10 -28.00 -13.81 11.18
N THR A 11 -28.49 -14.28 10.03
CA THR A 11 -28.58 -13.52 8.77
C THR A 11 -29.50 -12.29 8.89
N ASP A 12 -30.53 -12.33 9.75
CA ASP A 12 -31.48 -11.22 9.92
C ASP A 12 -30.82 -9.95 10.48
N LYS A 13 -29.73 -10.11 11.24
CA LYS A 13 -28.98 -8.99 11.82
C LYS A 13 -28.41 -8.06 10.76
N ILE A 14 -27.98 -8.59 9.60
CA ILE A 14 -27.50 -7.74 8.51
C ILE A 14 -28.61 -6.81 8.02
N ARG A 15 -29.83 -7.34 7.82
CA ARG A 15 -30.97 -6.54 7.36
C ARG A 15 -31.34 -5.46 8.36
N GLU A 16 -31.35 -5.78 9.65
CA GLU A 16 -31.62 -4.83 10.74
C GLU A 16 -30.66 -3.63 10.69
N HIS A 17 -29.34 -3.90 10.63
CA HIS A 17 -28.32 -2.86 10.60
C HIS A 17 -28.36 -2.04 9.32
N TYR A 18 -28.57 -2.69 8.16
CA TYR A 18 -28.68 -2.01 6.87
C TYR A 18 -29.93 -1.13 6.81
N ASN A 19 -31.08 -1.57 7.34
CA ASN A 19 -32.29 -0.75 7.37
C ASN A 19 -32.10 0.50 8.22
N TYR A 20 -31.63 0.34 9.46
CA TYR A 20 -31.40 1.47 10.37
C TYR A 20 -30.41 2.50 9.81
N THR A 21 -29.33 2.02 9.20
CA THR A 21 -28.25 2.88 8.70
C THR A 21 -28.64 3.58 7.39
N LYS A 22 -29.49 2.95 6.58
CA LYS A 22 -29.83 3.40 5.22
C LYS A 22 -31.17 4.13 5.13
N GLU A 23 -32.03 4.03 6.15
CA GLU A 23 -33.30 4.78 6.27
C GLU A 23 -33.11 6.31 6.23
N GLY A 24 -31.93 6.82 6.60
CA GLY A 24 -31.61 8.26 6.56
C GLY A 24 -30.86 8.73 5.30
N SER A 25 -30.53 7.83 4.36
CA SER A 25 -29.78 8.19 3.15
C SER A 25 -30.76 8.49 2.02
N GLU A 26 -30.97 9.77 1.70
CA GLU A 26 -31.82 10.21 0.60
C GLU A 26 -31.61 9.37 -0.67
N SER A 27 -32.72 9.07 -1.35
CA SER A 27 -32.78 8.24 -2.53
C SER A 27 -31.99 8.84 -3.70
N SER A 28 -30.67 8.66 -3.69
CA SER A 28 -29.86 8.91 -4.87
C SER A 28 -30.37 7.97 -5.96
N SER A 29 -30.69 8.55 -7.13
CA SER A 29 -31.31 7.85 -8.25
C SER A 29 -30.59 6.54 -8.50
N THR A 30 -31.36 5.45 -8.60
CA THR A 30 -30.83 4.08 -8.71
C THR A 30 -29.78 4.01 -9.82
N THR A 31 -30.01 4.73 -10.93
CA THR A 31 -29.09 4.91 -12.06
C THR A 31 -27.70 5.44 -11.65
N SER A 32 -27.62 6.45 -10.79
CA SER A 32 -26.33 7.01 -10.33
C SER A 32 -25.49 5.96 -9.59
N ARG A 33 -26.13 5.18 -8.70
CA ARG A 33 -25.46 4.13 -7.92
C ARG A 33 -24.89 3.02 -8.81
N TRP A 34 -25.64 2.56 -9.81
CA TRP A 34 -25.16 1.55 -10.76
C TRP A 34 -23.98 2.04 -11.59
N VAL A 35 -24.01 3.30 -12.05
CA VAL A 35 -22.89 3.89 -12.79
C VAL A 35 -21.63 3.95 -11.92
N VAL A 36 -21.75 4.40 -10.68
CA VAL A 36 -20.60 4.41 -9.75
C VAL A 36 -20.06 3.01 -9.50
N SER A 37 -20.93 2.02 -9.28
CA SER A 37 -20.49 0.63 -9.10
C SER A 37 -19.75 0.08 -10.32
N ILE A 38 -20.23 0.34 -11.54
CA ILE A 38 -19.57 -0.08 -12.79
C ILE A 38 -18.19 0.58 -12.91
N LEU A 39 -18.10 1.89 -12.65
CA LEU A 39 -16.84 2.63 -12.69
C LEU A 39 -15.83 2.07 -11.69
N ILE A 40 -16.26 1.75 -10.47
CA ILE A 40 -15.40 1.14 -9.45
C ILE A 40 -14.91 -0.24 -9.90
N VAL A 41 -15.77 -1.08 -10.48
CA VAL A 41 -15.37 -2.41 -10.99
C VAL A 41 -14.32 -2.27 -12.09
N VAL A 42 -14.53 -1.36 -13.04
CA VAL A 42 -13.56 -1.10 -14.11
C VAL A 42 -12.22 -0.65 -13.53
N LEU A 43 -12.24 0.27 -12.56
CA LEU A 43 -11.03 0.71 -11.86
C LEU A 43 -10.32 -0.45 -11.14
N CYS A 44 -11.06 -1.32 -10.44
CA CYS A 44 -10.50 -2.49 -9.79
C CYS A 44 -9.86 -3.46 -10.80
N CYS A 45 -10.46 -3.65 -11.97
CA CYS A 45 -9.86 -4.44 -13.04
C CYS A 45 -8.51 -3.87 -13.48
N PHE A 46 -8.42 -2.55 -13.67
CA PHE A 46 -7.14 -1.91 -14.01
C PHE A 46 -6.09 -2.10 -12.91
N ILE A 47 -6.45 -1.85 -11.64
CA ILE A 47 -5.55 -2.04 -10.49
C ILE A 47 -5.01 -3.49 -10.45
N VAL A 48 -5.89 -4.48 -10.62
CA VAL A 48 -5.49 -5.89 -10.62
C VAL A 48 -4.54 -6.19 -11.79
N LEU A 49 -4.85 -5.71 -12.99
CA LEU A 49 -4.01 -5.93 -14.17
C LEU A 49 -2.62 -5.27 -14.02
N GLU A 50 -2.56 -4.01 -13.57
CA GLU A 50 -1.31 -3.29 -13.36
C GLU A 50 -0.41 -3.99 -12.34
N ASN A 51 -0.98 -4.35 -11.18
CA ASN A 51 -0.23 -5.04 -10.13
C ASN A 51 0.16 -6.46 -10.52
N LEU A 52 -0.66 -7.16 -11.32
CA LEU A 52 -0.32 -8.46 -11.87
C LEU A 52 0.88 -8.36 -12.83
N LEU A 53 0.90 -7.37 -13.72
CA LEU A 53 2.01 -7.13 -14.64
C LEU A 53 3.31 -6.82 -13.90
N VAL A 54 3.25 -5.98 -12.85
CA VAL A 54 4.39 -5.69 -11.98
C VAL A 54 4.89 -6.97 -11.30
N LEU A 55 3.98 -7.77 -10.74
CA LEU A 55 4.33 -9.02 -10.07
C LEU A 55 4.99 -10.02 -11.04
N ILE A 56 4.42 -10.20 -12.24
CA ILE A 56 5.00 -11.06 -13.29
C ILE A 56 6.39 -10.57 -13.70
N SER A 57 6.57 -9.26 -13.83
CA SER A 57 7.87 -8.66 -14.18
C SER A 57 8.93 -8.96 -13.12
N VAL A 58 8.58 -8.86 -11.84
CA VAL A 58 9.48 -9.19 -10.73
C VAL A 58 9.80 -10.69 -10.72
N CYS A 59 8.80 -11.56 -10.90
CA CYS A 59 8.97 -13.02 -10.88
C CYS A 59 9.80 -13.56 -12.06
N ARG A 60 9.65 -12.99 -13.28
CA ARG A 60 10.39 -13.47 -14.47
C ARG A 60 11.86 -13.12 -14.44
N ASN A 61 12.24 -12.06 -13.73
CA ASN A 61 13.59 -11.52 -13.75
C ASN A 61 14.39 -11.95 -12.53
N LYS A 62 15.12 -13.07 -12.63
CA LYS A 62 16.02 -13.56 -11.55
C LYS A 62 17.12 -12.56 -11.16
N LYS A 63 17.44 -11.59 -12.03
CA LYS A 63 18.38 -10.48 -11.74
C LYS A 63 17.86 -9.47 -10.71
N PHE A 64 16.59 -9.56 -10.33
CA PHE A 64 15.93 -8.67 -9.37
C PHE A 64 15.83 -9.26 -7.96
N HIS A 65 16.58 -10.30 -7.56
CA HIS A 65 16.58 -10.79 -6.16
C HIS A 65 17.33 -9.88 -5.16
N SER A 66 17.29 -8.57 -5.38
CA SER A 66 17.69 -7.59 -4.37
C SER A 66 16.49 -7.27 -3.49
N ALA A 67 16.68 -7.26 -2.17
CA ALA A 67 15.98 -6.46 -1.18
C ALA A 67 14.77 -5.62 -1.65
N MET A 68 15.06 -4.58 -2.44
CA MET A 68 14.10 -3.61 -2.99
C MET A 68 12.98 -4.25 -3.82
N TYR A 69 13.28 -5.24 -4.65
CA TYR A 69 12.29 -5.87 -5.52
C TYR A 69 11.39 -6.85 -4.77
N ILE A 70 11.85 -7.40 -3.64
CA ILE A 70 10.99 -8.19 -2.74
C ILE A 70 9.88 -7.31 -2.18
N PHE A 71 10.21 -6.07 -1.79
CA PHE A 71 9.22 -5.09 -1.36
C PHE A 71 8.26 -4.66 -2.47
N ILE A 72 8.78 -4.39 -3.68
CA ILE A 72 7.93 -4.05 -4.84
C ILE A 72 6.98 -5.21 -5.17
N GLY A 73 7.48 -6.44 -5.13
CA GLY A 73 6.66 -7.64 -5.32
C GLY A 73 5.59 -7.80 -4.24
N ASN A 74 5.92 -7.58 -2.96
CA ASN A 74 4.95 -7.61 -1.87
C ASN A 74 3.88 -6.53 -1.99
N LEU A 75 4.27 -5.31 -2.38
CA LEU A 75 3.35 -4.21 -2.62
C LEU A 75 2.36 -4.56 -3.74
N ALA A 76 2.89 -5.00 -4.89
CA ALA A 76 2.07 -5.46 -6.01
C ALA A 76 1.14 -6.62 -5.61
N PHE A 77 1.62 -7.56 -4.80
CA PHE A 77 0.81 -8.66 -4.30
C PHE A 77 -0.31 -8.18 -3.36
N SER A 78 -0.03 -7.28 -2.41
CA SER A 78 -1.06 -6.72 -1.52
C SER A 78 -2.10 -5.89 -2.27
N ASP A 79 -1.68 -5.09 -3.26
CA ASP A 79 -2.60 -4.27 -4.06
C ASP A 79 -3.46 -5.12 -5.01
N LEU A 80 -2.90 -6.22 -5.54
CA LEU A 80 -3.66 -7.20 -6.31
C LEU A 80 -4.73 -7.88 -5.44
N LEU A 81 -4.36 -8.30 -4.22
CA LEU A 81 -5.32 -8.88 -3.28
C LEU A 81 -6.38 -7.87 -2.84
N ALA A 82 -6.01 -6.61 -2.60
CA ALA A 82 -6.96 -5.55 -2.30
C ALA A 82 -7.92 -5.33 -3.47
N GLY A 83 -7.42 -5.22 -4.70
CA GLY A 83 -8.24 -5.09 -5.91
C GLY A 83 -9.22 -6.25 -6.09
N LEU A 84 -8.77 -7.48 -5.85
CA LEU A 84 -9.63 -8.67 -5.89
C LEU A 84 -10.68 -8.69 -4.77
N ALA A 85 -10.29 -8.30 -3.55
CA ALA A 85 -11.19 -8.18 -2.41
C ALA A 85 -12.26 -7.11 -2.66
N PHE A 86 -11.88 -5.94 -3.18
CA PHE A 86 -12.81 -4.89 -3.59
C PHE A 86 -13.74 -5.35 -4.72
N MET A 87 -13.22 -6.06 -5.72
CA MET A 87 -14.04 -6.62 -6.80
C MET A 87 -15.06 -7.62 -6.26
N ALA A 88 -14.66 -8.53 -5.38
CA ALA A 88 -15.59 -9.42 -4.68
C ALA A 88 -16.58 -8.63 -3.79
N ASN A 89 -16.15 -7.52 -3.18
CA ASN A 89 -16.99 -6.60 -2.42
C ASN A 89 -18.06 -5.89 -3.24
N ILE A 90 -17.84 -5.67 -4.52
CA ILE A 90 -18.88 -5.12 -5.40
C ILE A 90 -19.75 -6.23 -6.00
N LEU A 91 -19.16 -7.35 -6.42
CA LEU A 91 -19.90 -8.45 -7.08
C LEU A 91 -20.85 -9.20 -6.14
N LEU A 92 -20.46 -9.41 -4.89
CA LEU A 92 -21.34 -10.01 -3.86
C LEU A 92 -22.19 -8.93 -3.14
N SER A 93 -22.20 -7.69 -3.64
CA SER A 93 -23.05 -6.62 -3.11
C SER A 93 -24.48 -6.75 -3.64
N GLY A 94 -25.47 -6.23 -2.90
CA GLY A 94 -26.87 -6.24 -3.32
C GLY A 94 -27.66 -7.41 -2.72
N ALA A 95 -28.42 -8.13 -3.55
CA ALA A 95 -29.35 -9.18 -3.08
C ALA A 95 -28.64 -10.33 -2.32
N THR A 96 -27.39 -10.62 -2.68
CA THR A 96 -26.57 -11.66 -2.05
C THR A 96 -26.02 -11.24 -0.69
N THR A 97 -25.93 -9.94 -0.39
CA THR A 97 -25.47 -9.43 0.92
C THR A 97 -26.42 -9.81 2.06
N PHE A 98 -27.72 -9.91 1.77
CA PHE A 98 -28.73 -10.27 2.77
C PHE A 98 -28.82 -11.78 3.04
N ASN A 99 -28.08 -12.61 2.28
CA ASN A 99 -27.99 -14.06 2.53
C ASN A 99 -26.70 -14.43 3.29
N LEU A 100 -25.79 -13.47 3.50
CA LEU A 100 -24.53 -13.67 4.21
C LEU A 100 -24.76 -13.64 5.72
N THR A 101 -24.00 -14.42 6.47
CA THR A 101 -23.95 -14.26 7.93
C THR A 101 -23.07 -13.05 8.29
N PRO A 102 -23.32 -12.38 9.44
CA PRO A 102 -22.46 -11.30 9.92
C PRO A 102 -20.96 -11.65 9.93
N VAL A 103 -20.59 -12.88 10.30
CA VAL A 103 -19.19 -13.36 10.23
C VAL A 103 -18.65 -13.32 8.80
N GLN A 104 -19.39 -13.84 7.83
CA GLN A 104 -18.96 -13.83 6.43
C GLN A 104 -18.82 -12.40 5.92
N TRP A 105 -19.72 -11.51 6.31
CA TRP A 105 -19.64 -10.09 5.98
C TRP A 105 -18.38 -9.44 6.59
N PHE A 106 -18.07 -9.72 7.86
CA PHE A 106 -16.85 -9.21 8.49
C PHE A 106 -15.57 -9.77 7.87
N VAL A 107 -15.54 -11.06 7.48
CA VAL A 107 -14.39 -11.64 6.78
C VAL A 107 -14.19 -10.95 5.43
N ARG A 108 -15.28 -10.72 4.71
CA ARG A 108 -15.27 -10.11 3.38
C ARG A 108 -14.79 -8.65 3.41
N GLU A 109 -15.32 -7.82 4.31
CA GLU A 109 -14.87 -6.44 4.48
C GLU A 109 -13.49 -6.39 5.16
N GLY A 110 -13.28 -7.18 6.21
CA GLY A 110 -12.04 -7.23 6.97
C GLY A 110 -10.83 -7.68 6.15
N THR A 111 -11.01 -8.57 5.17
CA THR A 111 -9.94 -8.94 4.22
C THR A 111 -9.56 -7.79 3.27
N ALA A 112 -10.54 -7.01 2.79
CA ALA A 112 -10.25 -5.81 2.01
C ALA A 112 -9.51 -4.75 2.85
N PHE A 113 -9.93 -4.54 4.10
CA PHE A 113 -9.22 -3.65 5.03
C PHE A 113 -7.81 -4.14 5.36
N ALA A 114 -7.62 -5.44 5.64
CA ALA A 114 -6.33 -6.00 5.96
C ALA A 114 -5.35 -5.91 4.78
N THR A 115 -5.79 -6.20 3.56
CA THR A 115 -4.93 -6.11 2.36
C THR A 115 -4.52 -4.67 2.06
N LEU A 116 -5.44 -3.71 2.22
CA LEU A 116 -5.14 -2.27 2.12
C LEU A 116 -4.15 -1.83 3.22
N ALA A 117 -4.37 -2.25 4.47
CA ALA A 117 -3.46 -1.96 5.59
C ALA A 117 -2.05 -2.51 5.31
N ALA A 118 -1.97 -3.74 4.81
CA ALA A 118 -0.69 -4.38 4.47
C ALA A 118 0.07 -3.59 3.41
N SER A 119 -0.61 -3.05 2.40
CA SER A 119 -0.02 -2.17 1.38
C SER A 119 0.53 -0.87 2.01
N VAL A 120 -0.25 -0.17 2.82
CA VAL A 120 0.16 1.07 3.51
C VAL A 120 1.35 0.85 4.44
N PHE A 121 1.36 -0.22 5.23
CA PHE A 121 2.50 -0.57 6.08
C PHE A 121 3.73 -0.94 5.26
N SER A 122 3.55 -1.64 4.13
CA SER A 122 4.64 -1.97 3.21
C SER A 122 5.25 -0.71 2.59
N LEU A 123 4.44 0.28 2.19
CA LEU A 123 4.92 1.58 1.72
C LEU A 123 5.72 2.33 2.77
N LEU A 124 5.26 2.32 4.03
CA LEU A 124 6.01 2.91 5.14
C LEU A 124 7.35 2.21 5.35
N ALA A 125 7.37 0.87 5.32
CA ALA A 125 8.61 0.10 5.45
C ALA A 125 9.60 0.43 4.33
N ILE A 126 9.13 0.54 3.09
CA ILE A 126 9.94 0.98 1.94
C ILE A 126 10.49 2.38 2.19
N ALA A 127 9.66 3.34 2.61
CA ALA A 127 10.09 4.71 2.88
C ALA A 127 11.18 4.79 3.95
N ILE A 128 11.03 4.04 5.05
CA ILE A 128 12.01 3.96 6.14
C ILE A 128 13.31 3.33 5.64
N GLU A 129 13.23 2.22 4.90
CA GLU A 129 14.42 1.56 4.35
C GLU A 129 15.22 2.50 3.45
N ARG A 130 14.54 3.24 2.57
CA ARG A 130 15.16 4.25 1.72
C ARG A 130 15.81 5.36 2.52
N HIS A 131 15.12 5.87 3.53
CA HIS A 131 15.65 6.92 4.38
C HIS A 131 16.93 6.47 5.12
N VAL A 132 16.92 5.27 5.70
CA VAL A 132 18.09 4.70 6.40
C VAL A 132 19.25 4.44 5.44
N ALA A 133 18.97 3.94 4.23
CA ALA A 133 20.01 3.67 3.23
C ALA A 133 20.71 4.95 2.73
N ILE A 134 19.99 6.07 2.69
CA ILE A 134 20.53 7.38 2.25
C ILE A 134 21.30 8.06 3.39
N THR A 135 20.76 8.04 4.61
CA THR A 135 21.35 8.74 5.77
C THR A 135 22.51 8.00 6.40
N LYS A 136 22.48 6.66 6.41
CA LYS A 136 23.57 5.83 6.91
C LYS A 136 24.31 5.23 5.73
N VAL A 137 25.47 5.80 5.40
CA VAL A 137 26.42 5.23 4.43
C VAL A 137 26.95 3.90 4.98
N LYS A 138 26.17 2.84 4.75
CA LYS A 138 26.57 1.43 4.65
C LYS A 138 27.49 0.88 5.77
N VAL A 139 27.02 0.88 7.02
CA VAL A 139 27.49 -0.05 8.06
C VAL A 139 26.37 -1.03 8.39
N TYR A 140 26.02 -1.92 7.46
CA TYR A 140 25.05 -2.98 7.75
C TYR A 140 25.44 -4.26 7.01
N SER A 141 26.24 -5.06 7.70
CA SER A 141 26.73 -6.39 7.33
C SER A 141 25.86 -7.48 7.97
N SER A 142 24.55 -7.42 7.74
CA SER A 142 23.62 -8.49 8.10
C SER A 142 22.72 -8.78 6.91
N ASP A 143 22.24 -10.03 6.79
CA ASP A 143 21.48 -10.54 5.67
C ASP A 143 20.21 -9.72 5.43
N LYS A 144 20.30 -8.78 4.49
CA LYS A 144 19.25 -7.80 4.18
C LYS A 144 17.96 -8.48 3.78
N ASN A 145 18.04 -9.62 3.11
CA ASN A 145 16.86 -10.33 2.62
C ASN A 145 16.04 -10.91 3.78
N CYS A 146 16.69 -11.52 4.78
CA CYS A 146 16.01 -12.06 5.96
C CYS A 146 15.25 -10.97 6.73
N ARG A 147 15.91 -9.83 7.01
CA ARG A 147 15.26 -8.70 7.69
C ARG A 147 14.04 -8.17 6.93
N MET A 148 14.09 -8.16 5.61
CA MET A 148 12.99 -7.63 4.79
C MET A 148 11.79 -8.57 4.77
N VAL A 149 12.03 -9.87 4.67
CA VAL A 149 10.98 -10.88 4.80
C VAL A 149 10.32 -10.78 6.17
N LEU A 150 11.09 -10.57 7.24
CA LEU A 150 10.54 -10.35 8.58
C LEU A 150 9.71 -9.07 8.67
N LEU A 151 10.16 -7.96 8.07
CA LEU A 151 9.40 -6.71 8.05
C LEU A 151 8.08 -6.87 7.28
N ILE A 152 8.11 -7.54 6.14
CA ILE A 152 6.91 -7.85 5.35
C ILE A 152 5.96 -8.72 6.18
N GLY A 153 6.45 -9.80 6.79
CA GLY A 153 5.66 -10.66 7.66
C GLY A 153 5.03 -9.90 8.82
N ALA A 154 5.78 -9.01 9.46
CA ALA A 154 5.26 -8.14 10.52
C ALA A 154 4.16 -7.19 10.01
N CYS A 155 4.33 -6.59 8.82
CA CYS A 155 3.31 -5.74 8.20
C CYS A 155 2.01 -6.52 7.97
N TRP A 156 2.11 -7.75 7.46
CA TRP A 156 0.95 -8.63 7.25
C TRP A 156 0.26 -9.01 8.56
N VAL A 157 1.02 -9.36 9.59
CA VAL A 157 0.46 -9.71 10.92
C VAL A 157 -0.26 -8.51 11.53
N ILE A 158 0.34 -7.32 11.50
CA ILE A 158 -0.28 -6.09 12.02
C ILE A 158 -1.53 -5.75 11.22
N ALA A 159 -1.46 -5.84 9.90
CA ALA A 159 -2.59 -5.59 9.01
C ALA A 159 -3.76 -6.55 9.26
N ALA A 160 -3.47 -7.84 9.36
CA ALA A 160 -4.47 -8.86 9.67
C ALA A 160 -5.09 -8.64 11.05
N ALA A 161 -4.27 -8.32 12.07
CA ALA A 161 -4.74 -8.02 13.41
C ALA A 161 -5.72 -6.84 13.40
N ILE A 162 -5.36 -5.71 12.76
CA ILE A 162 -6.23 -4.54 12.65
C ILE A 162 -7.52 -4.86 11.89
N GLY A 163 -7.44 -5.63 10.80
CA GLY A 163 -8.60 -6.06 10.01
C GLY A 163 -9.52 -7.05 10.74
N SER A 164 -8.99 -7.83 11.70
CA SER A 164 -9.78 -8.79 12.49
C SER A 164 -10.34 -8.22 13.80
N LEU A 165 -9.90 -7.04 14.26
CA LEU A 165 -10.42 -6.38 15.48
C LEU A 165 -11.95 -6.27 15.54
N PRO A 166 -12.68 -5.96 14.44
CA PRO A 166 -14.14 -5.94 14.46
C PRO A 166 -14.74 -7.31 14.76
N ILE A 167 -14.14 -8.40 14.25
CA ILE A 167 -14.57 -9.77 14.52
C ILE A 167 -14.33 -10.15 15.99
N MET A 168 -13.24 -9.64 16.58
CA MET A 168 -12.88 -9.88 17.98
C MET A 168 -13.74 -9.09 18.98
N GLY A 169 -14.67 -8.25 18.51
CA GLY A 169 -15.66 -7.58 19.36
C GLY A 169 -15.69 -6.06 19.25
N TRP A 170 -14.79 -5.43 18.48
CA TRP A 170 -14.82 -3.97 18.27
C TRP A 170 -15.80 -3.55 17.17
N ASN A 171 -17.03 -4.07 17.24
CA ASN A 171 -18.12 -3.81 16.31
C ASN A 171 -19.31 -3.17 17.02
N CYS A 172 -20.38 -2.89 16.29
CA CYS A 172 -21.60 -2.25 16.82
C CYS A 172 -22.80 -3.22 16.94
N MET A 173 -22.58 -4.54 16.93
CA MET A 173 -23.66 -5.54 16.91
C MET A 173 -24.63 -5.43 18.10
N SER A 174 -24.16 -4.91 19.24
CA SER A 174 -24.97 -4.73 20.45
C SER A 174 -25.59 -3.33 20.59
N ASP A 175 -25.12 -2.33 19.86
CA ASP A 175 -25.64 -0.95 19.90
C ASP A 175 -25.63 -0.29 18.52
N LEU A 176 -26.81 -0.23 17.90
CA LEU A 176 -27.00 0.33 16.56
C LEU A 176 -26.65 1.83 16.48
N ARG A 177 -26.69 2.57 17.60
CA ARG A 177 -26.39 4.02 17.62
C ARG A 177 -24.92 4.32 17.32
N ASP A 178 -24.04 3.38 17.65
CA ASP A 178 -22.60 3.45 17.40
C ASP A 178 -22.20 2.94 16.01
N CYS A 179 -23.13 2.47 15.19
CA CYS A 179 -22.86 1.98 13.83
C CYS A 179 -22.57 3.09 12.82
N SER A 180 -21.59 2.87 11.96
CA SER A 180 -21.19 3.80 10.90
C SER A 180 -22.13 3.75 9.68
N THR A 181 -22.35 4.89 9.03
CA THR A 181 -23.15 4.96 7.79
C THR A 181 -22.47 4.34 6.58
N VAL A 182 -21.14 4.29 6.59
CA VAL A 182 -20.33 3.74 5.50
C VAL A 182 -20.27 2.21 5.60
N LEU A 183 -20.12 1.69 6.81
CA LEU A 183 -20.07 0.26 7.11
C LEU A 183 -21.05 -0.06 8.25
N PRO A 184 -22.26 -0.56 7.95
CA PRO A 184 -23.36 -0.66 8.92
C PRO A 184 -23.10 -1.64 10.08
N LEU A 185 -22.07 -2.48 9.99
CA LEU A 185 -21.67 -3.41 11.07
C LEU A 185 -20.42 -2.94 11.83
N TYR A 186 -19.77 -1.85 11.41
CA TYR A 186 -18.57 -1.31 12.06
C TYR A 186 -18.93 -0.15 12.99
N SER A 187 -18.26 -0.08 14.15
CA SER A 187 -18.39 1.05 15.06
C SER A 187 -17.72 2.31 14.49
N LYS A 188 -18.36 3.47 14.64
CA LYS A 188 -17.78 4.78 14.29
C LYS A 188 -16.40 4.99 14.91
N ARG A 189 -16.21 4.57 16.16
CA ARG A 189 -14.94 4.74 16.90
C ARG A 189 -13.81 3.94 16.27
N TYR A 190 -14.09 2.70 15.86
CA TYR A 190 -13.13 1.87 15.16
C TYR A 190 -12.74 2.48 13.81
N ILE A 191 -13.71 2.94 13.02
CA ILE A 191 -13.45 3.56 11.71
C ILE A 191 -12.59 4.82 11.88
N LEU A 192 -12.89 5.67 12.87
CA LEU A 192 -12.08 6.85 13.19
C LEU A 192 -10.66 6.47 13.62
N PHE A 193 -10.50 5.44 14.45
CA PHE A 193 -9.19 4.92 14.86
C PHE A 193 -8.34 4.44 13.66
N VAL A 194 -8.94 3.68 12.74
CA VAL A 194 -8.23 3.22 11.53
C VAL A 194 -7.86 4.39 10.62
N ILE A 195 -8.80 5.31 10.37
CA ILE A 195 -8.56 6.50 9.53
C ILE A 195 -7.43 7.35 10.11
N THR A 196 -7.44 7.60 11.42
CA THR A 196 -6.39 8.38 12.09
C THR A 196 -5.03 7.70 11.98
N ILE A 197 -4.94 6.39 12.21
CA ILE A 197 -3.67 5.64 12.05
C ILE A 197 -3.17 5.72 10.61
N PHE A 198 -4.01 5.46 9.61
CA PHE A 198 -3.59 5.51 8.20
C PHE A 198 -3.17 6.92 7.80
N THR A 199 -3.88 7.94 8.27
CA THR A 199 -3.52 9.35 8.01
C THR A 199 -2.14 9.66 8.59
N LEU A 200 -1.86 9.26 9.83
CA LEU A 200 -0.55 9.44 10.45
C LEU A 200 0.56 8.72 9.68
N ILE A 201 0.29 7.50 9.20
CA ILE A 201 1.25 6.75 8.38
C ILE A 201 1.51 7.45 7.04
N LEU A 202 0.47 7.90 6.35
CA LEU A 202 0.61 8.63 5.09
C LEU A 202 1.37 9.94 5.28
N LEU A 203 1.10 10.69 6.35
CA LEU A 203 1.86 11.89 6.70
C LEU A 203 3.32 11.57 7.00
N ALA A 204 3.62 10.47 7.69
CA ALA A 204 4.98 10.02 7.93
C ALA A 204 5.70 9.65 6.63
N ILE A 205 5.03 8.95 5.71
CA ILE A 205 5.56 8.63 4.38
C ILE A 205 5.90 9.93 3.63
N VAL A 206 4.97 10.87 3.55
CA VAL A 206 5.17 12.17 2.88
C VAL A 206 6.33 12.94 3.53
N GLY A 207 6.39 12.98 4.87
CA GLY A 207 7.48 13.63 5.60
C GLY A 207 8.85 13.01 5.35
N LEU A 208 8.94 11.67 5.33
CA LEU A 208 10.17 10.94 5.03
C LEU A 208 10.64 11.20 3.59
N TYR A 209 9.72 11.14 2.63
CA TYR A 209 10.04 11.47 1.24
C TYR A 209 10.41 12.94 1.06
N GLY A 210 9.70 13.87 1.71
CA GLY A 210 10.05 15.29 1.70
C GLY A 210 11.47 15.53 2.22
N ARG A 211 11.86 14.89 3.33
CA ARG A 211 13.25 14.94 3.82
C ARG A 211 14.24 14.39 2.80
N ILE A 212 13.93 13.26 2.15
CA ILE A 212 14.78 12.68 1.10
C ILE A 212 14.97 13.66 -0.08
N TYR A 213 13.90 14.30 -0.54
CA TYR A 213 13.93 15.25 -1.66
C TYR A 213 14.54 16.61 -1.31
N CYS A 214 14.59 17.00 -0.03
CA CYS A 214 15.21 18.25 0.42
C CYS A 214 16.73 18.15 0.65
N ILE A 215 17.28 16.94 0.81
CA ILE A 215 18.74 16.71 0.95
C ILE A 215 19.61 17.28 -0.20
N PRO A 216 19.15 17.41 -1.46
CA PRO A 216 19.92 18.03 -2.55
C PRO A 216 20.03 19.56 -2.47
N SER A 217 19.07 20.26 -1.86
CA SER A 217 19.00 21.73 -1.95
C SER A 217 19.88 22.46 -0.93
N SER A 218 20.22 21.82 0.19
CA SER A 218 21.11 22.41 1.20
C SER A 218 22.59 22.27 0.87
N SER A 219 22.97 21.43 -0.10
CA SER A 219 24.36 21.29 -0.59
C SER A 219 24.66 22.12 -1.85
N ALA A 220 23.66 22.84 -2.40
CA ALA A 220 23.82 23.76 -3.52
C ALA A 220 23.90 25.24 -3.07
N GLY A 221 24.44 25.48 -1.87
CA GLY A 221 24.81 26.83 -1.44
C GLY A 221 25.93 27.37 -2.33
N CYS A 222 25.66 28.47 -3.02
CA CYS A 222 26.54 29.16 -3.97
C CYS A 222 27.97 29.36 -3.46
N PRO A 223 29.01 29.22 -4.32
CA PRO A 223 30.34 29.73 -3.99
C PRO A 223 30.34 31.28 -4.04
N PRO A 224 31.20 31.96 -3.25
CA PRO A 224 31.33 33.40 -3.31
C PRO A 224 31.93 33.81 -4.66
N SER A 225 31.38 34.86 -5.26
CA SER A 225 31.90 35.47 -6.47
C SER A 225 33.21 36.21 -6.16
N SER A 226 34.35 35.61 -6.51
CA SER A 226 35.58 36.37 -6.75
C SER A 226 36.54 35.63 -7.67
N SER A 227 36.89 36.31 -8.77
CA SER A 227 38.10 36.21 -9.60
C SER A 227 38.43 34.90 -10.33
N SER A 228 38.26 34.97 -11.66
CA SER A 228 39.18 34.55 -12.73
C SER A 228 39.95 33.23 -12.63
N SER A 229 39.79 32.46 -13.72
CA SER A 229 40.66 31.40 -14.29
C SER A 229 40.48 29.96 -13.80
N TRP A 230 40.49 29.05 -14.80
CA TRP A 230 40.55 27.58 -14.79
C TRP A 230 39.23 26.77 -14.95
N THR A 231 39.09 26.14 -16.13
CA THR A 231 38.23 24.98 -16.42
C THR A 231 38.95 23.66 -16.10
N PRO A 232 38.26 22.49 -16.09
CA PRO A 232 37.31 21.94 -15.13
C PRO A 232 37.92 20.70 -14.39
N PRO A 233 37.16 19.98 -13.54
CA PRO A 233 36.63 18.73 -14.07
C PRO A 233 35.20 18.42 -13.63
N ALA A 234 34.51 17.63 -14.47
CA ALA A 234 33.26 16.97 -14.17
C ALA A 234 33.30 16.28 -12.80
N ARG A 235 32.43 16.69 -11.88
CA ARG A 235 32.09 15.90 -10.69
C ARG A 235 30.63 16.13 -10.33
N CYS A 236 29.73 15.54 -11.12
CA CYS A 236 28.43 15.17 -10.57
C CYS A 236 28.69 14.25 -9.38
N GLY A 237 28.30 14.69 -8.18
CA GLY A 237 28.51 13.95 -6.95
C GLY A 237 27.89 12.55 -6.97
N PRO A 238 28.27 11.67 -6.02
CA PRO A 238 27.84 10.28 -5.94
C PRO A 238 26.32 10.07 -5.76
N VAL A 239 25.58 11.15 -5.46
CA VAL A 239 24.13 11.12 -5.26
C VAL A 239 23.36 11.01 -6.59
N GLY A 240 23.83 11.69 -7.63
CA GLY A 240 23.20 11.66 -8.96
C GLY A 240 23.37 10.31 -9.65
N SER A 241 24.51 9.65 -9.43
CA SER A 241 24.77 8.31 -9.99
C SER A 241 24.02 7.21 -9.24
N PHE A 242 23.71 7.38 -7.95
CA PHE A 242 22.94 6.40 -7.16
C PHE A 242 21.45 6.45 -7.48
N ILE A 243 20.84 7.63 -7.61
CA ILE A 243 19.43 7.76 -8.03
C ILE A 243 19.26 7.22 -9.46
N ARG A 244 20.18 7.56 -10.37
CA ARG A 244 20.14 7.09 -11.76
C ARG A 244 20.39 5.58 -11.90
N ARG A 245 21.18 4.95 -11.01
CA ARG A 245 21.43 3.49 -11.02
C ARG A 245 20.36 2.67 -10.32
N THR A 246 19.57 3.26 -9.42
CA THR A 246 18.61 2.51 -8.58
C THR A 246 17.16 2.64 -9.07
N ILE A 247 16.84 3.73 -9.79
CA ILE A 247 15.48 3.99 -10.29
C ILE A 247 15.35 3.75 -11.80
N PHE A 248 16.41 3.96 -12.59
CA PHE A 248 16.42 3.68 -14.02
C PHE A 248 17.22 2.40 -14.29
N LEU A 249 16.61 1.48 -15.04
CA LEU A 249 17.12 0.16 -15.45
C LEU A 249 18.63 0.13 -15.79
N PRO A 250 19.32 -1.02 -15.60
CA PRO A 250 20.74 -1.13 -15.87
C PRO A 250 21.02 -0.85 -17.36
N SER A 251 21.93 0.09 -17.62
CA SER A 251 22.43 0.41 -18.96
C SER A 251 22.99 -0.86 -19.65
N PRO A 252 22.84 -1.03 -20.97
CA PRO A 252 23.46 -2.13 -21.69
C PRO A 252 25.01 -2.00 -21.66
N PRO A 253 25.75 -3.11 -21.76
CA PRO A 253 27.21 -3.08 -21.71
C PRO A 253 27.78 -2.30 -22.89
N SER A 254 28.69 -1.36 -22.62
CA SER A 254 29.39 -0.61 -23.66
C SER A 254 30.32 -1.56 -24.43
N THR A 255 30.02 -1.82 -25.69
CA THR A 255 30.98 -2.38 -26.64
C THR A 255 32.11 -1.36 -26.83
N ARG A 256 33.33 -1.75 -26.43
CA ARG A 256 34.55 -0.94 -26.60
C ARG A 256 34.93 -0.96 -28.09
N PRO A 257 35.19 0.18 -28.75
CA PRO A 257 35.71 0.17 -30.11
C PRO A 257 37.17 -0.32 -30.11
N PRO A 258 37.64 -0.99 -31.18
CA PRO A 258 39.00 -1.50 -31.26
C PRO A 258 40.00 -0.34 -31.33
N THR A 259 41.07 -0.45 -30.54
CA THR A 259 42.24 0.42 -30.59
C THR A 259 42.98 0.27 -31.92
N PRO A 260 43.39 1.35 -32.59
CA PRO A 260 44.23 1.24 -33.77
C PRO A 260 45.62 0.77 -33.36
N SER A 261 46.06 -0.34 -33.97
CA SER A 261 47.42 -0.87 -33.86
C SER A 261 48.38 0.08 -34.56
N SER A 262 49.24 0.75 -33.78
CA SER A 262 50.48 1.32 -34.26
C SER A 262 51.51 0.19 -34.43
N THR A 263 51.96 -0.03 -35.66
CA THR A 263 53.16 -0.81 -35.99
C THR A 263 54.00 -0.01 -37.00
N PRO A 264 55.32 -0.23 -37.00
CA PRO A 264 56.36 0.81 -37.12
C PRO A 264 56.57 1.37 -38.52
#